data_AF-A0A7C4H7C9-F1
#
_entry.id   AF-A0A7C4H7C9-F1
#
_cell.length_a   1.000
_cell.length_b   1.000
_cell.length_c   1.000
_cell.angle_alpha   90.00
_cell.angle_beta   90.00
_cell.angle_gamma   90.00
#
_symmetry.space_group_name_H-M   'P 1'
#
loop_
_entity.id
_entity.type
_entity.pdbx_description
1 polymer ?
#
loop_
_entity_poly.entity_id
_entity_poly.type
_entity_poly.pdbx_seq_one_letter_code
_entity_poly.pdbx_strand_id
1 'polypeptide(L)' 'GGLSLELPGRSVEVPFRETFGEVGVGEPLALINSCGFLELAINQGNAAGTFGLSVGDVVVIRLGSRSRFL' A
#
# COMPACT_ATOMS: atom_id res chain seq x y z
N GLY A 1 -9.55 -2.20 -6.73
CA GLY A 1 -9.58 -0.78 -6.30
C GLY A 1 -8.25 -0.39 -5.70
N GLY A 2 -8.06 0.87 -5.31
CA GLY A 2 -6.85 1.35 -4.64
C GLY A 2 -7.17 1.93 -3.26
N LEU A 3 -6.12 2.09 -2.45
CA LEU A 3 -6.14 2.82 -1.18
C LEU A 3 -5.28 4.07 -1.33
N SER A 4 -5.76 5.15 -0.73
CA SER A 4 -4.96 6.35 -0.51
C SER A 4 -4.35 6.25 0.88
N LEU A 5 -3.02 6.27 0.97
CA LEU A 5 -2.29 6.21 2.23
C LEU A 5 -1.62 7.55 2.47
N GLU A 6 -1.97 8.21 3.58
CA GLU A 6 -1.23 9.37 4.07
C GLU A 6 -0.11 8.85 4.99
N LEU A 7 1.13 9.07 4.55
CA LEU A 7 2.37 8.75 5.25
C LEU A 7 2.96 10.05 5.82
N PRO A 8 3.98 9.97 6.70
CA PRO A 8 4.72 11.16 7.10
C PRO A 8 5.29 11.92 5.89
N GLY A 9 4.84 13.16 5.71
CA GLY A 9 5.34 14.07 4.67
C GLY A 9 4.88 13.78 3.24
N ARG A 10 4.09 12.72 2.98
CA ARG A 10 3.58 12.43 1.62
C ARG A 10 2.33 11.57 1.62
N SER A 11 1.60 11.57 0.50
CA SER A 11 0.49 10.66 0.25
C SER A 11 0.79 9.79 -0.95
N VAL A 12 0.38 8.52 -0.90
CA VAL A 12 0.61 7.54 -1.97
C VAL A 12 -0.67 6.77 -2.27
N GLU A 13 -0.94 6.55 -3.55
CA GLU A 13 -1.99 5.64 -4.00
C GLU A 13 -1.38 4.26 -4.25
N VAL A 14 -1.97 3.23 -3.68
CA VAL A 14 -1.52 1.85 -3.87
C VAL A 14 -2.69 0.94 -4.25
N PRO A 15 -2.49 -0.02 -5.16
CA PRO A 15 -3.50 -1.03 -5.45
C PRO A 15 -3.73 -1.90 -4.20
N PHE A 16 -5.00 -2.17 -3.88
CA PHE A 16 -5.35 -3.21 -2.90
C PHE A 16 -5.55 -4.55 -3.62
N ARG A 17 -4.79 -5.57 -3.23
CA ARG A 17 -4.66 -6.87 -3.91
C ARG A 17 -4.67 -8.01 -2.92
N GLU A 18 -4.90 -9.22 -3.42
CA GLU A 18 -4.92 -10.42 -2.58
C GLU A 18 -3.51 -11.00 -2.37
N THR A 19 -2.62 -10.80 -3.34
CA THR A 19 -1.25 -11.34 -3.28
C THR A 19 -0.26 -10.44 -4.03
N PHE A 20 1.02 -10.62 -3.72
CA PHE A 20 2.15 -9.93 -4.34
C PHE A 20 2.20 -10.10 -5.87
N GLY A 21 1.76 -11.25 -6.39
CA GLY A 21 1.81 -11.56 -7.82
C GLY A 21 0.84 -10.76 -8.70
N GLU A 22 -0.05 -9.96 -8.10
CA GLU A 22 -1.02 -9.13 -8.83
C GLU A 22 -0.48 -7.74 -9.21
N VAL A 23 0.79 -7.46 -8.90
CA VAL A 23 1.54 -6.26 -9.32
C VAL A 23 2.94 -6.67 -9.80
N GLY A 24 3.61 -5.80 -10.56
CA GLY A 24 4.96 -6.03 -11.05
C GLY A 24 6.00 -6.10 -9.91
N VAL A 25 7.16 -6.72 -10.19
CA VAL A 25 8.30 -6.70 -9.26
C VAL A 25 8.75 -5.25 -9.01
N GLY A 26 8.95 -4.89 -7.75
CA GLY A 26 9.29 -3.53 -7.34
C GLY A 26 8.11 -2.57 -7.25
N GLU A 27 6.90 -2.98 -7.65
CA GLU A 27 5.71 -2.15 -7.54
C GLU A 27 5.10 -2.21 -6.14
N PRO A 28 4.50 -1.09 -5.67
CA PRO A 28 3.82 -1.05 -4.39
C PRO A 28 2.43 -1.67 -4.44
N LEU A 29 2.01 -2.23 -3.32
CA LEU A 29 0.66 -2.74 -3.10
C LEU A 29 0.27 -2.65 -1.63
N ALA A 30 -1.03 -2.71 -1.37
CA ALA A 30 -1.57 -3.07 -0.07
C ALA A 30 -2.29 -4.42 -0.15
N LEU A 31 -2.19 -5.24 0.90
CA LEU A 31 -2.91 -6.52 1.03
C LEU A 31 -3.25 -6.82 2.49
N ILE A 32 -4.07 -7.85 2.74
CA ILE A 32 -4.24 -8.42 4.08
C ILE A 32 -3.26 -9.58 4.23
N ASN A 33 -2.31 -9.46 5.14
CA ASN A 33 -1.30 -10.47 5.32
C ASN A 33 -1.81 -11.69 6.11
N SER A 34 -0.96 -12.71 6.26
CA SER A 34 -1.30 -13.96 6.95
C SER A 34 -1.66 -13.77 8.43
N CYS A 35 -1.30 -12.64 9.03
CA CYS A 35 -1.65 -12.27 10.39
C CYS A 35 -2.98 -11.50 10.48
N GLY A 36 -3.66 -11.23 9.36
CA GLY A 36 -4.94 -10.52 9.32
C GLY A 36 -4.83 -8.99 9.39
N PHE A 37 -3.64 -8.42 9.15
CA PHE A 37 -3.42 -6.98 9.15
C PHE A 37 -3.29 -6.42 7.74
N LEU A 38 -3.67 -5.15 7.57
CA LEU A 38 -3.34 -4.42 6.36
C LEU A 38 -1.82 -4.19 6.30
N GLU A 39 -1.22 -4.62 5.21
CA GLU A 39 0.21 -4.49 4.93
C GLU A 39 0.42 -3.56 3.74
N LEU A 40 1.31 -2.57 3.89
CA LEU A 40 1.88 -1.80 2.78
C LEU A 40 3.19 -2.47 2.38
N ALA A 41 3.25 -2.95 1.14
CA ALA A 41 4.35 -3.78 0.65
C ALA A 41 4.94 -3.26 -0.67
N ILE A 42 6.12 -3.77 -1.01
CA ILE A 42 6.72 -3.72 -2.34
C ILE A 42 6.89 -5.17 -2.79
N ASN A 43 6.37 -5.54 -3.96
CA ASN A 43 6.55 -6.90 -4.48
C ASN A 43 8.05 -7.20 -4.68
N GLN A 44 8.55 -8.19 -3.94
CA GLN A 44 9.98 -8.56 -3.89
C GLN A 44 10.90 -7.37 -3.55
N GLY A 45 10.46 -6.48 -2.65
CA GLY A 45 11.24 -5.32 -2.22
C GLY A 45 11.04 -4.95 -0.75
N ASN A 46 11.56 -3.78 -0.38
CA ASN A 46 11.53 -3.28 1.00
C ASN A 46 10.65 -2.03 1.10
N ALA A 47 9.41 -2.19 1.57
CA ALA A 47 8.49 -1.09 1.74
C ALA A 47 8.97 -0.04 2.76
N ALA A 48 9.50 -0.46 3.91
CA ALA A 48 9.98 0.49 4.92
C ALA A 48 11.07 1.42 4.35
N GLY A 49 12.03 0.87 3.60
CA GLY A 49 13.06 1.65 2.92
C GLY A 49 12.53 2.52 1.78
N THR A 50 11.66 1.98 0.93
CA THR A 50 11.03 2.73 -0.17
C THR A 50 10.13 3.87 0.32
N PHE A 51 9.46 3.67 1.46
CA PHE A 51 8.56 4.64 2.05
C PHE A 51 9.17 5.52 3.14
N GLY A 52 10.40 5.24 3.57
CA GLY A 52 11.05 5.96 4.66
C GLY A 52 10.30 5.81 5.99
N LEU A 53 9.63 4.67 6.19
CA LEU A 53 8.78 4.40 7.35
C LEU A 53 9.52 3.63 8.43
N SER A 54 9.15 3.90 9.68
CA SER A 54 9.61 3.23 10.89
C SER A 54 8.43 2.74 11.73
N VAL A 55 8.69 1.79 12.62
CA VAL A 55 7.70 1.35 13.61
C VAL A 55 7.30 2.55 14.48
N GLY A 56 5.99 2.78 14.58
CA GLY A 56 5.42 3.92 15.32
C GLY A 56 4.96 5.08 14.43
N ASP A 57 5.37 5.11 13.15
CA ASP A 57 4.85 6.11 12.22
C ASP A 57 3.35 5.94 12.00
N VAL A 58 2.63 7.05 12.01
CA VAL A 58 1.19 7.07 11.76
C VAL A 58 0.94 6.98 10.26
N VAL A 59 0.10 6.02 9.87
CA VAL A 59 -0.41 5.87 8.50
C VAL A 59 -1.93 6.01 8.53
N VAL A 60 -2.46 6.96 7.77
CA VAL A 60 -3.92 7.14 7.62
C VAL A 60 -4.36 6.50 6.30
N ILE A 61 -5.33 5.60 6.38
CA ILE A 61 -5.88 4.90 5.21
C ILE A 61 -7.19 5.55 4.81
N ARG A 62 -7.36 5.82 3.52
CA ARG A 62 -8.64 6.20 2.92
C ARG A 62 -8.95 5.30 1.75
N LEU A 63 -10.24 5.10 1.50
CA LEU A 63 -10.68 4.47 0.26
C LEU A 63 -10.27 5.37 -0.91
N GLY A 64 -9.48 4.83 -1.84
CA GLY A 64 -9.15 5.53 -3.06
C GLY A 64 -10.43 5.84 -3.83
N SER A 65 -10.49 7.02 -4.45
CA SER A 65 -11.63 7.40 -5.29
C SER A 65 -11.89 6.31 -6.33
N ARG A 66 -13.09 5.73 -6.31
CA ARG A 66 -13.53 4.82 -7.39
C ARG A 66 -13.43 5.60 -8.70
N SER A 67 -12.60 5.14 -9.64
CA SER A 67 -12.73 5.59 -11.02
C SER A 67 -14.12 5.16 -11.49
N ARG A 68 -15.02 6.13 -11.62
CA ARG A 68 -16.34 5.93 -12.21
C ARG A 68 -16.06 5.74 -13.69
N PHE A 69 -16.13 4.50 -14.17
CA PHE A 69 -16.20 4.27 -15.61
C PHE A 69 -17.51 4.90 -16.08
N LEU A 70 -17.41 5.96 -16.87
CA LEU A 70 -18.48 6.41 -17.78
C LEU A 70 -18.53 5.46 -18.97
#